data_AF-A0A0M8W6P4-F1
#
_entry.id   AF-A0A0M8W6P4-F1
#
_cell.length_a   1.000
_cell.length_b   1.000
_cell.length_c   1.000
_cell.angle_alpha   90.00
_cell.angle_beta   90.00
_cell.angle_gamma   90.00
#
_symmetry.space_group_name_H-M   'P 1'
#
loop_
_entity.id
_entity.type
_entity.pdbx_description
1 polymer ?
#
loop_
_entity_poly.entity_id
_entity_poly.type
_entity_poly.pdbx_seq_one_letter_code
_entity_poly.pdbx_strand_id
1 'polypeptide(L)'
;MRDRVPSPFASTAAITVTVMAAAVLLSGCGSNQGSTTATSAPPSPAASATTATATPTSTPTADAARQVASWYEQGGRAKIAALTDSARKTAKSGNDPVIQSLGCLSVAQKADAAQVYPPIPDTQAQASWSKALTQLQQGGYICSDGVQKKNTARASQGMATIQHGLTDLTTALSRINAVLN
;
A
#
# COMPACT_ATOMS: atom_id res chain seq x y z
N MET A 1 5.92 -25.11 -44.95
CA MET A 1 7.23 -25.14 -44.28
C MET A 1 7.14 -24.18 -43.12
N ARG A 2 7.00 -24.69 -41.90
CA ARG A 2 6.82 -23.92 -40.66
C ARG A 2 7.96 -24.33 -39.73
N ASP A 3 8.94 -23.47 -39.60
CA ASP A 3 10.08 -23.63 -38.71
C ASP A 3 9.63 -23.63 -37.25
N ARG A 4 9.93 -24.73 -36.54
CA ARG A 4 9.78 -24.82 -35.08
C ARG A 4 11.07 -24.31 -34.44
N VAL A 5 10.98 -23.18 -33.75
CA VAL A 5 12.04 -22.67 -32.88
C VAL A 5 12.03 -23.48 -31.57
N PRO A 6 13.16 -24.09 -31.15
CA PRO A 6 13.26 -24.78 -29.87
C PRO A 6 13.39 -23.78 -28.71
N SER A 7 12.64 -24.02 -27.62
CA SER A 7 12.72 -23.26 -26.37
C SER A 7 13.88 -23.75 -25.51
N PRO A 8 14.87 -22.91 -25.14
CA PRO A 8 15.78 -23.22 -24.06
C PRO A 8 15.23 -22.69 -22.72
N PHE A 9 15.75 -23.25 -21.64
CA PHE A 9 15.53 -22.89 -20.22
C PHE A 9 14.42 -23.63 -19.48
N ALA A 10 14.59 -24.96 -19.40
CA ALA A 10 14.34 -25.65 -18.15
C ALA A 10 15.45 -25.28 -17.15
N SER A 11 15.12 -24.48 -16.13
CA SER A 11 15.96 -24.30 -14.94
C SER A 11 15.13 -24.69 -13.73
N THR A 12 15.24 -25.96 -13.36
CA THR A 12 14.65 -26.55 -12.18
C THR A 12 15.52 -26.18 -10.98
N ALA A 13 15.22 -25.05 -10.33
CA ALA A 13 15.81 -24.72 -9.04
C ALA A 13 14.99 -25.41 -7.94
N ALA A 14 15.58 -26.43 -7.30
CA ALA A 14 15.04 -27.06 -6.11
C ALA A 14 15.11 -26.07 -4.94
N ILE A 15 13.95 -25.64 -4.42
CA ILE A 15 13.85 -24.78 -3.24
C ILE A 15 13.61 -25.70 -2.04
N THR A 16 14.63 -25.83 -1.19
CA THR A 16 14.55 -26.52 0.10
C THR A 16 13.70 -25.68 1.05
N VAL A 17 12.51 -26.18 1.42
CA VAL A 17 11.60 -25.54 2.38
C VAL A 17 12.03 -25.92 3.80
N THR A 18 12.66 -25.00 4.52
CA THR A 18 12.93 -25.14 5.95
C THR A 18 11.67 -24.75 6.73
N VAL A 19 10.98 -25.75 7.31
CA VAL A 19 9.82 -25.56 8.18
C VAL A 19 10.31 -25.10 9.55
N MET A 20 10.18 -23.82 9.87
CA MET A 20 10.30 -23.30 11.24
C MET A 20 8.93 -23.37 11.91
N ALA A 21 8.75 -24.35 12.79
CA ALA A 21 7.59 -24.47 13.65
C ALA A 21 7.71 -23.48 14.82
N ALA A 22 7.00 -22.36 14.75
CA ALA A 22 6.81 -21.46 15.89
C ALA A 22 5.46 -21.77 16.56
N ALA A 23 5.52 -22.44 17.71
CA ALA A 23 4.38 -22.61 18.59
C ALA A 23 4.10 -21.28 19.32
N VAL A 24 3.02 -20.60 18.96
CA VAL A 24 2.51 -19.45 19.72
C VAL A 24 1.37 -19.95 20.60
N LEU A 25 1.61 -19.93 21.91
CA LEU A 25 0.65 -20.29 22.94
C LEU A 25 -0.51 -19.29 22.96
N LEU A 26 -1.74 -19.81 22.86
CA LEU A 26 -2.99 -19.09 23.11
C LEU A 26 -3.08 -18.72 24.60
N SER A 27 -3.18 -17.44 24.90
CA SER A 27 -3.58 -16.86 26.19
C SER A 27 -4.03 -15.42 25.92
N GLY A 28 -5.23 -14.93 26.23
CA GLY A 28 -6.40 -15.48 26.90
C GLY A 28 -7.55 -14.49 26.73
N CYS A 29 -8.77 -14.94 27.04
CA CYS A 29 -9.97 -14.13 27.13
C CYS A 29 -9.83 -13.03 28.19
N GLY A 30 -10.33 -11.83 27.89
CA GLY A 30 -10.46 -10.75 28.85
C GLY A 30 -11.52 -9.75 28.41
N SER A 31 -12.78 -10.10 28.61
CA SER A 31 -13.91 -9.17 28.54
C SER A 31 -13.81 -8.18 29.71
N ASN A 32 -13.92 -6.87 29.46
CA ASN A 32 -14.37 -5.92 30.48
C ASN A 32 -15.19 -4.80 29.84
N GLN A 33 -16.51 -4.89 30.05
CA GLN A 33 -17.43 -3.77 29.97
C GLN A 33 -17.23 -2.89 31.21
N GLY A 34 -17.06 -1.59 30.98
CA GLY A 34 -17.01 -0.59 32.04
C GLY A 34 -17.72 0.67 31.57
N SER A 35 -19.02 0.73 31.83
CA SER A 35 -19.83 1.95 31.75
C SER A 35 -19.67 2.75 33.03
N THR A 36 -19.20 4.00 32.96
CA THR A 36 -19.44 5.01 34.00
C THR A 36 -19.52 6.43 33.42
N THR A 37 -20.75 6.94 33.43
CA THR A 37 -21.20 8.24 33.99
C THR A 37 -20.49 9.54 33.64
N ALA A 38 -21.28 10.45 33.08
CA ALA A 38 -21.03 11.89 32.98
C ALA A 38 -20.91 12.57 34.35
N THR A 39 -20.07 13.60 34.44
CA THR A 39 -20.09 14.62 35.51
C THR A 39 -19.62 15.95 34.94
N SER A 40 -20.46 16.98 35.12
CA SER A 40 -20.26 18.38 34.74
C SER A 40 -19.48 19.15 35.82
N ALA A 41 -18.58 20.06 35.41
CA ALA A 41 -18.55 21.48 35.80
C ALA A 41 -17.26 22.21 35.32
N PRO A 42 -17.33 23.53 34.98
CA PRO A 42 -16.17 24.37 34.62
C PRO A 42 -15.58 25.11 35.84
N PRO A 43 -14.33 25.62 35.76
CA PRO A 43 -14.14 27.05 35.44
C PRO A 43 -12.86 27.42 34.64
N SER A 44 -12.96 28.57 33.95
CA SER A 44 -11.89 29.45 33.43
C SER A 44 -11.10 30.07 34.62
N PRO A 45 -9.83 30.59 34.54
CA PRO A 45 -9.25 31.35 33.43
C PRO A 45 -7.71 31.21 33.21
N ALA A 46 -7.21 32.00 32.25
CA ALA A 46 -5.90 32.69 32.22
C ALA A 46 -5.06 32.41 30.97
N ALA A 47 -4.76 33.52 30.29
CA ALA A 47 -3.89 33.64 29.15
C ALA A 47 -2.49 33.05 29.40
N SER A 48 -1.95 32.38 28.39
CA SER A 48 -0.52 32.10 28.30
C SER A 48 -0.08 32.12 26.84
N ALA A 49 0.75 33.14 26.57
CA ALA A 49 1.67 33.34 25.46
C ALA A 49 1.53 32.45 24.21
N THR A 50 1.05 33.06 23.14
CA THR A 50 1.37 32.69 21.75
C THR A 50 2.89 32.80 21.54
N THR A 51 3.62 31.72 21.82
CA THR A 51 4.96 31.55 21.25
C THR A 51 4.76 31.21 19.79
N ALA A 52 5.18 32.13 18.92
CA ALA A 52 5.26 31.89 17.49
C ALA A 52 6.10 30.63 17.26
N THR A 53 5.41 29.53 16.95
CA THR A 53 6.06 28.31 16.47
C THR A 53 6.60 28.66 15.10
N ALA A 54 7.89 28.99 15.04
CA ALA A 54 8.61 29.09 13.79
C ALA A 54 8.45 27.73 13.09
N THR A 55 7.68 27.70 12.00
CA THR A 55 7.53 26.53 11.17
C THR A 55 8.91 26.16 10.64
N PRO A 56 9.54 25.04 11.06
CA PRO A 56 10.78 24.64 10.45
C PRO A 56 10.45 24.16 9.03
N THR A 57 10.71 25.01 8.04
CA THR A 57 10.84 24.57 6.64
C THR A 57 12.01 23.60 6.63
N SER A 58 11.69 22.33 6.86
CA SER A 58 12.66 21.26 7.03
C SER A 58 13.12 20.87 5.63
N THR A 59 14.12 21.59 5.13
CA THR A 59 14.85 21.16 3.94
C THR A 59 15.39 19.76 4.22
N PRO A 60 15.12 18.75 3.38
CA PRO A 60 15.65 17.42 3.58
C PRO A 60 17.18 17.49 3.65
N THR A 61 17.76 16.84 4.65
CA THR A 61 19.22 16.77 4.77
C THR A 61 19.78 15.95 3.60
N ALA A 62 21.03 16.23 3.20
CA ALA A 62 21.69 15.50 2.13
C ALA A 62 21.71 13.97 2.39
N ASP A 63 21.74 13.55 3.66
CA ASP A 63 21.68 12.14 4.02
C ASP A 63 20.30 11.53 3.81
N ALA A 64 19.21 12.24 4.11
CA ALA A 64 17.86 11.77 3.82
C ALA A 64 17.64 11.57 2.31
N ALA A 65 18.13 12.52 1.50
CA ALA A 65 18.07 12.41 0.04
C ALA A 65 18.81 11.16 -0.49
N ARG A 66 20.02 10.89 0.02
CA ARG A 66 20.79 9.67 -0.33
C ARG A 66 20.07 8.39 0.07
N GLN A 67 19.47 8.35 1.26
CA GLN A 67 18.74 7.18 1.73
C GLN A 67 17.49 6.91 0.87
N VAL A 68 16.73 7.96 0.52
CA VAL A 68 15.56 7.85 -0.37
C VAL A 68 15.98 7.41 -1.78
N ALA A 69 17.06 7.96 -2.32
CA ALA A 69 17.61 7.56 -3.62
C ALA A 69 17.96 6.07 -3.62
N SER A 70 18.68 5.63 -2.60
CA SER A 70 19.09 4.24 -2.42
C SER A 70 17.88 3.30 -2.31
N TRP A 71 16.86 3.66 -1.52
CA TRP A 71 15.61 2.91 -1.43
C TRP A 71 14.92 2.76 -2.79
N TYR A 72 14.88 3.84 -3.56
CA TYR A 72 14.22 3.90 -4.86
C TYR A 72 14.93 3.02 -5.89
N GLU A 73 16.26 3.06 -5.93
CA GLU A 73 17.11 2.29 -6.84
C GLU A 73 17.14 0.79 -6.50
N GLN A 74 17.15 0.43 -5.20
CA GLN A 74 17.21 -0.97 -4.76
C GLN A 74 15.92 -1.77 -5.02
N GLY A 75 14.86 -1.13 -5.50
CA GLY A 75 13.61 -1.82 -5.83
C GLY A 75 12.34 -1.01 -5.65
N GLY A 76 12.39 0.12 -4.93
CA GLY A 76 11.22 0.99 -4.73
C GLY A 76 10.57 1.40 -6.05
N ARG A 77 11.39 1.80 -7.04
CA ARG A 77 10.94 2.13 -8.40
C ARG A 77 10.18 0.97 -9.07
N ALA A 78 10.68 -0.25 -8.94
CA ALA A 78 10.07 -1.43 -9.56
C ALA A 78 8.72 -1.77 -8.91
N LYS A 79 8.61 -1.62 -7.58
CA LYS A 79 7.35 -1.83 -6.84
C LYS A 79 6.28 -0.82 -7.26
N ILE A 80 6.65 0.46 -7.32
CA ILE A 80 5.77 1.53 -7.80
C ILE A 80 5.30 1.22 -9.23
N ALA A 81 6.22 0.91 -10.14
CA ALA A 81 5.88 0.60 -11.53
C ALA A 81 4.92 -0.60 -11.66
N ALA A 82 5.14 -1.67 -10.88
CA ALA A 82 4.30 -2.86 -10.89
C ALA A 82 2.86 -2.59 -10.40
N LEU A 83 2.69 -1.73 -9.39
CA LEU A 83 1.38 -1.31 -8.88
C LEU A 83 0.62 -0.52 -9.94
N THR A 84 1.25 0.54 -10.48
CA THR A 84 0.62 1.41 -11.48
C THR A 84 0.30 0.63 -12.75
N ASP A 85 1.16 -0.30 -13.17
CA ASP A 85 0.92 -1.16 -14.33
C ASP A 85 -0.27 -2.12 -14.13
N SER A 86 -0.34 -2.77 -12.97
CA SER A 86 -1.45 -3.67 -12.64
C SER A 86 -2.77 -2.90 -12.60
N ALA A 87 -2.78 -1.70 -12.02
CA ALA A 87 -3.98 -0.87 -11.97
C ALA A 87 -4.41 -0.39 -13.37
N ARG A 88 -3.48 0.02 -14.23
CA ARG A 88 -3.77 0.38 -15.63
C ARG A 88 -4.33 -0.80 -16.43
N LYS A 89 -3.75 -2.00 -16.27
CA LYS A 89 -4.26 -3.22 -16.92
C LYS A 89 -5.68 -3.55 -16.46
N THR A 90 -5.95 -3.39 -15.16
CA THR A 90 -7.29 -3.55 -14.59
C THR A 90 -8.28 -2.56 -15.19
N ALA A 91 -7.91 -1.28 -15.34
CA ALA A 91 -8.77 -0.28 -15.97
C ALA A 91 -9.05 -0.58 -17.47
N LYS A 92 -8.19 -1.36 -18.14
CA LYS A 92 -8.32 -1.74 -19.55
C LYS A 92 -9.04 -3.08 -19.78
N SER A 93 -9.48 -3.77 -18.72
CA SER A 93 -10.11 -5.10 -18.86
C SER A 93 -11.45 -5.09 -19.59
N GLY A 94 -12.06 -3.92 -19.80
CA GLY A 94 -13.39 -3.80 -20.39
C GLY A 94 -14.46 -4.50 -19.55
N ASN A 95 -15.43 -5.11 -20.22
CA ASN A 95 -16.58 -5.79 -19.60
C ASN A 95 -16.37 -7.31 -19.40
N ASP A 96 -15.16 -7.84 -19.64
CA ASP A 96 -14.87 -9.25 -19.37
C ASP A 96 -14.68 -9.47 -17.87
N PRO A 97 -15.60 -10.19 -17.20
CA PRO A 97 -15.54 -10.36 -15.74
C PRO A 97 -14.35 -11.22 -15.30
N VAL A 98 -13.86 -12.13 -16.13
CA VAL A 98 -12.70 -12.97 -15.77
C VAL A 98 -11.44 -12.12 -15.78
N ILE A 99 -11.23 -11.35 -16.86
CA ILE A 99 -10.07 -10.47 -16.97
C ILE A 99 -10.12 -9.36 -15.92
N GLN A 100 -11.30 -8.80 -15.64
CA GLN A 100 -11.46 -7.78 -14.61
C GLN A 100 -11.14 -8.33 -13.21
N SER A 101 -11.66 -9.50 -12.86
CA SER A 101 -11.39 -10.13 -11.56
C SER A 101 -9.90 -10.42 -11.36
N LEU A 102 -9.23 -10.96 -12.39
CA LEU A 102 -7.79 -11.20 -12.36
C LEU A 102 -6.97 -9.91 -12.26
N GLY A 103 -7.37 -8.86 -12.96
CA GLY A 103 -6.76 -7.53 -12.84
C GLY A 103 -6.83 -7.01 -11.41
N CYS A 104 -8.02 -7.03 -10.81
CA CYS A 104 -8.23 -6.59 -9.44
C CYS A 104 -7.43 -7.39 -8.42
N LEU A 105 -7.34 -8.71 -8.57
CA LEU A 105 -6.50 -9.55 -7.71
C LEU A 105 -5.01 -9.28 -7.91
N SER A 106 -4.56 -9.03 -9.15
CA SER A 106 -3.18 -8.63 -9.44
C SER A 106 -2.80 -7.35 -8.70
N VAL A 107 -3.68 -6.33 -8.67
CA VAL A 107 -3.44 -5.11 -7.90
C VAL A 107 -3.23 -5.42 -6.42
N ALA A 108 -4.11 -6.23 -5.81
CA ALA A 108 -4.01 -6.59 -4.41
C ALA A 108 -2.71 -7.33 -4.08
N GLN A 109 -2.34 -8.32 -4.89
CA GLN A 109 -1.11 -9.10 -4.69
C GLN A 109 0.16 -8.25 -4.84
N LYS A 110 0.18 -7.27 -5.76
CA LYS A 110 1.30 -6.34 -5.88
C LYS A 110 1.39 -5.41 -4.67
N ALA A 111 0.24 -5.01 -4.10
CA ALA A 111 0.21 -4.23 -2.88
C ALA A 111 0.76 -5.04 -1.69
N ASP A 112 0.34 -6.29 -1.53
CA ASP A 112 0.86 -7.21 -0.49
C ASP A 112 2.38 -7.37 -0.61
N ALA A 113 2.87 -7.65 -1.82
CA ALA A 113 4.30 -7.81 -2.08
C ALA A 113 5.12 -6.51 -1.91
N ALA A 114 4.45 -5.35 -1.87
CA ALA A 114 5.07 -4.05 -1.63
C ALA A 114 5.03 -3.67 -0.15
N GLN A 115 4.06 -4.16 0.64
CA GLN A 115 3.97 -3.90 2.09
C GLN A 115 5.15 -4.48 2.86
N VAL A 116 5.70 -5.60 2.39
CA VAL A 116 6.88 -6.26 3.00
C VAL A 116 8.22 -5.68 2.55
N TYR A 117 8.21 -4.72 1.62
CA TYR A 117 9.43 -4.03 1.20
C TYR A 117 9.90 -3.06 2.29
N PRO A 118 11.21 -2.78 2.44
CA PRO A 118 11.68 -1.80 3.41
C PRO A 118 10.93 -0.46 3.30
N PRO A 119 10.67 0.24 4.42
CA PRO A 119 9.97 1.52 4.40
C PRO A 119 10.81 2.60 3.70
N ILE A 120 10.13 3.59 3.13
CA ILE A 120 10.76 4.77 2.55
C ILE A 120 11.39 5.58 3.70
N PRO A 121 12.68 5.96 3.61
CA PRO A 121 13.36 6.78 4.62
C PRO A 121 12.98 8.27 4.53
N ASP A 122 11.70 8.55 4.34
CA ASP A 122 11.05 9.86 4.47
C ASP A 122 9.63 9.61 5.02
N THR A 123 9.33 10.15 6.19
CA THR A 123 8.11 9.80 6.95
C THR A 123 6.83 10.23 6.22
N GLN A 124 6.86 11.36 5.49
CA GLN A 124 5.71 11.86 4.73
C GLN A 124 5.43 10.99 3.50
N ALA A 125 6.47 10.62 2.76
CA ALA A 125 6.37 9.69 1.64
C ALA A 125 5.89 8.32 2.12
N GLN A 126 6.44 7.82 3.23
CA GLN A 126 6.08 6.52 3.80
C GLN A 126 4.62 6.47 4.25
N ALA A 127 4.09 7.55 4.84
CA ALA A 127 2.69 7.63 5.23
C ALA A 127 1.76 7.50 4.01
N SER A 128 2.05 8.26 2.96
CA SER A 128 1.27 8.22 1.70
C SER A 128 1.38 6.86 1.00
N TRP A 129 2.59 6.30 0.95
CA TRP A 129 2.86 4.97 0.40
C TRP A 129 2.10 3.88 1.15
N SER A 130 2.17 3.84 2.49
CA SER A 130 1.48 2.82 3.30
C SER A 130 -0.03 2.89 3.14
N LYS A 131 -0.58 4.11 3.09
CA LYS A 131 -2.00 4.35 2.85
C LYS A 131 -2.42 3.88 1.45
N ALA A 132 -1.62 4.20 0.43
CA ALA A 132 -1.83 3.72 -0.93
C ALA A 132 -1.86 2.19 -1.00
N LEU A 133 -0.87 1.51 -0.41
CA LEU A 133 -0.81 0.04 -0.40
C LEU A 133 -2.03 -0.58 0.26
N THR A 134 -2.46 -0.05 1.40
CA THR A 134 -3.66 -0.51 2.12
C THR A 134 -4.91 -0.40 1.24
N GLN A 135 -5.10 0.76 0.58
CA GLN A 135 -6.26 0.99 -0.28
C GLN A 135 -6.21 0.15 -1.56
N LEU A 136 -5.04 0.00 -2.19
CA LEU A 136 -4.88 -0.83 -3.39
C LEU A 136 -5.16 -2.32 -3.07
N GLN A 137 -4.68 -2.81 -1.93
CA GLN A 137 -4.97 -4.15 -1.43
C GLN A 137 -6.47 -4.34 -1.20
N GLN A 138 -7.08 -3.50 -0.38
CA GLN A 138 -8.49 -3.58 -0.02
C GLN A 138 -9.38 -3.44 -1.28
N GLY A 139 -9.11 -2.45 -2.12
CA GLY A 139 -9.86 -2.20 -3.34
C GLY A 139 -9.76 -3.35 -4.35
N GLY A 140 -8.58 -3.95 -4.49
CA GLY A 140 -8.36 -5.14 -5.33
C GLY A 140 -9.19 -6.34 -4.86
N TYR A 141 -9.20 -6.65 -3.56
CA TYR A 141 -10.02 -7.74 -3.01
C TYR A 141 -11.52 -7.45 -3.11
N ILE A 142 -11.97 -6.22 -2.79
CA ILE A 142 -13.38 -5.83 -2.92
C ILE A 142 -13.84 -5.93 -4.39
N CYS A 143 -13.03 -5.44 -5.32
CA CYS A 143 -13.33 -5.51 -6.74
C CYS A 143 -13.47 -6.96 -7.21
N SER A 144 -12.46 -7.80 -6.94
CA SER A 144 -12.48 -9.21 -7.37
C SER A 144 -13.69 -9.96 -6.79
N ASP A 145 -14.01 -9.77 -5.51
CA ASP A 145 -15.20 -10.35 -4.89
C ASP A 145 -16.51 -9.86 -5.54
N GLY A 146 -16.60 -8.56 -5.82
CA GLY A 146 -17.75 -7.96 -6.51
C GLY A 146 -17.96 -8.54 -7.90
N VAL A 147 -16.90 -8.70 -8.68
CA VAL A 147 -16.95 -9.29 -10.02
C VAL A 147 -17.37 -10.76 -9.97
N GLN A 148 -16.76 -11.56 -9.09
CA GLN A 148 -17.10 -12.99 -8.94
C GLN A 148 -18.56 -13.21 -8.52
N LYS A 149 -19.08 -12.34 -7.64
CA LYS A 149 -20.48 -12.40 -7.17
C LYS A 149 -21.48 -11.67 -8.08
N LYS A 150 -21.03 -11.14 -9.22
CA LYS A 150 -21.84 -10.30 -10.13
C LYS A 150 -22.51 -9.11 -9.42
N ASN A 151 -21.86 -8.58 -8.39
CA ASN A 151 -22.31 -7.42 -7.64
C ASN A 151 -21.56 -6.18 -8.15
N THR A 152 -22.18 -5.48 -9.10
CA THR A 152 -21.60 -4.30 -9.77
C THR A 152 -21.33 -3.15 -8.81
N ALA A 153 -22.20 -2.91 -7.82
CA ALA A 153 -21.98 -1.88 -6.81
C ALA A 153 -20.71 -2.14 -5.99
N ARG A 154 -20.49 -3.40 -5.57
CA ARG A 154 -19.28 -3.80 -4.86
C ARG A 154 -18.04 -3.75 -5.74
N ALA A 155 -18.14 -4.17 -7.00
CA ALA A 155 -17.04 -4.06 -7.95
C ALA A 155 -16.61 -2.59 -8.15
N SER A 156 -17.59 -1.69 -8.35
CA SER A 156 -17.37 -0.25 -8.48
C SER A 156 -16.78 0.37 -7.21
N GLN A 157 -17.24 -0.05 -6.03
CA GLN A 157 -16.65 0.35 -4.75
C GLN A 157 -15.16 -0.02 -4.70
N GLY A 158 -14.80 -1.26 -5.06
CA GLY A 158 -13.42 -1.70 -5.11
C GLY A 158 -12.56 -0.87 -6.07
N MET A 159 -13.08 -0.58 -7.26
CA MET A 159 -12.41 0.28 -8.24
C MET A 159 -12.20 1.71 -7.72
N ALA A 160 -13.19 2.30 -7.03
CA ALA A 160 -13.05 3.61 -6.41
C ALA A 160 -11.96 3.60 -5.32
N THR A 161 -11.90 2.55 -4.49
CA THR A 161 -10.83 2.39 -3.49
C THR A 161 -9.45 2.24 -4.16
N ILE A 162 -9.34 1.51 -5.27
CA ILE A 162 -8.10 1.44 -6.07
C ILE A 162 -7.69 2.83 -6.56
N GLN A 163 -8.64 3.65 -7.05
CA GLN A 163 -8.35 5.01 -7.52
C GLN A 163 -7.83 5.91 -6.40
N HIS A 164 -8.44 5.86 -5.20
CA HIS A 164 -7.90 6.56 -4.03
C HIS A 164 -6.47 6.10 -3.70
N GLY A 165 -6.21 4.80 -3.78
CA GLY A 165 -4.87 4.25 -3.55
C GLY A 165 -3.85 4.77 -4.57
N LEU A 166 -4.24 4.93 -5.83
CA LEU A 166 -3.39 5.55 -6.85
C LEU A 166 -3.14 7.04 -6.57
N THR A 167 -4.12 7.77 -6.05
CA THR A 167 -3.92 9.18 -5.63
C THR A 167 -2.89 9.29 -4.52
N ASP A 168 -3.03 8.48 -3.45
CA ASP A 168 -2.07 8.45 -2.35
C ASP A 168 -0.67 8.00 -2.83
N LEU A 169 -0.60 7.10 -3.82
CA LEU A 169 0.66 6.68 -4.45
C LEU A 169 1.32 7.83 -5.22
N THR A 170 0.54 8.63 -5.96
CA THR A 170 1.05 9.85 -6.63
C THR A 170 1.57 10.86 -5.61
N THR A 171 0.91 11.04 -4.47
CA THR A 171 1.39 11.90 -3.39
C THR A 171 2.75 11.41 -2.84
N ALA A 172 2.91 10.11 -2.62
CA ALA A 172 4.19 9.54 -2.20
C ALA A 172 5.30 9.80 -3.24
N LEU A 173 5.00 9.61 -4.52
CA LEU A 173 5.94 9.88 -5.62
C LEU A 173 6.36 11.35 -5.71
N SER A 174 5.42 12.28 -5.57
CA SER A 174 5.72 13.71 -5.55
C SER A 174 6.67 14.06 -4.40
N ARG A 175 6.46 13.47 -3.22
CA ARG A 175 7.35 13.67 -2.07
C ARG A 175 8.74 13.08 -2.30
N ILE A 176 8.83 11.86 -2.85
CA ILE A 176 10.12 11.25 -3.23
C ILE A 176 10.87 12.17 -4.19
N ASN A 177 10.22 12.64 -5.25
CA ASN A 177 10.84 13.54 -6.22
C ASN A 177 11.27 14.87 -5.59
N ALA A 178 10.52 15.42 -4.64
CA ALA A 178 10.89 16.64 -3.93
C ALA A 178 12.10 16.47 -2.98
N VAL A 179 12.39 15.24 -2.54
CA VAL A 179 13.57 14.93 -1.71
C VAL A 179 14.81 14.67 -2.57
N LEU A 180 14.64 14.23 -3.81
CA LEU A 180 15.73 13.87 -4.72
C LEU A 180 16.24 15.01 -5.60
N ASN A 181 15.45 16.08 -5.78
CA ASN A 181 15.82 17.28 -6.54
C ASN A 181 16.20 18.42 -5.60
#